data_AF-A0A939JKS4-F1
#
_entry.id   AF-A0A939JKS4-F1
#
_cell.length_a   1.000
_cell.length_b   1.000
_cell.length_c   1.000
_cell.angle_alpha   90.00
_cell.angle_beta   90.00
_cell.angle_gamma   90.00
#
_symmetry.space_group_name_H-M   'P 1'
#
loop_
_entity.id
_entity.type
_entity.pdbx_description
1 polymer ?
#
loop_
_entity_poly.entity_id
_entity_poly.type
_entity_poly.pdbx_seq_one_letter_code
_entity_poly.pdbx_strand_id
1 'polypeptide(L)'
;ARARAVVERLGKQAVECGDRTGFIVNALLFPYLNRALDLLDAGEATVATLDLALKSVGGQPLGPVRLLDTVGTDVALEVQRRLHEDPRLKAQAPV
;
A
#
# COMPACT_ATOMS: atom_id res chain seq x y z
N ALA A 1 20.13 7.02 -15.86
CA ALA A 1 21.56 6.61 -15.78
C ALA A 1 22.21 6.95 -14.43
N ARG A 2 22.39 8.23 -14.04
CA ARG A 2 23.09 8.60 -12.79
C ARG A 2 22.40 8.11 -11.51
N ALA A 3 21.07 8.23 -11.41
CA ALA A 3 20.32 7.74 -10.25
C ALA A 3 20.48 6.23 -10.05
N ARG A 4 20.46 5.45 -11.14
CA ARG A 4 20.66 4.00 -11.11
C ARG A 4 22.04 3.62 -10.56
N ALA A 5 23.10 4.28 -11.04
CA ALA A 5 24.46 4.05 -10.55
C ALA A 5 24.62 4.35 -9.05
N VAL A 6 23.90 5.36 -8.53
CA VAL A 6 23.89 5.66 -7.09
C VAL A 6 23.20 4.55 -6.31
N VAL A 7 22.03 4.07 -6.77
CA VAL A 7 21.27 2.99 -6.12
C VAL A 7 22.06 1.68 -6.09
N GLU A 8 22.73 1.34 -7.19
CA GLU A 8 23.60 0.17 -7.29
C GLU A 8 24.79 0.27 -6.31
N ARG A 9 25.43 1.45 -6.22
CA ARG A 9 26.51 1.69 -5.24
C ARG A 9 26.06 1.57 -3.78
N LEU A 10 24.78 1.82 -3.50
CA LEU A 10 24.18 1.65 -2.17
C LEU A 10 23.74 0.20 -1.90
N GLY A 11 23.99 -0.74 -2.82
CA GLY A 11 23.57 -2.14 -2.70
C GLY A 11 22.04 -2.32 -2.75
N LYS A 12 21.32 -1.37 -3.36
CA LYS A 12 19.86 -1.41 -3.52
C LYS A 12 19.50 -1.83 -4.94
N GLN A 13 18.30 -2.40 -5.10
CA GLN A 13 17.77 -2.75 -6.41
C GLN A 13 16.95 -1.57 -6.96
N ALA A 14 17.42 -0.99 -8.07
CA ALA A 14 16.68 0.05 -8.77
C ALA A 14 15.53 -0.58 -9.57
N VAL A 15 14.34 0.01 -9.48
CA VAL A 15 13.18 -0.34 -10.32
C VAL A 15 12.77 0.91 -11.09
N GLU A 16 12.65 0.78 -12.40
CA GLU A 16 12.20 1.87 -13.27
C GLU A 16 10.66 1.96 -13.24
N CYS A 17 10.13 3.16 -13.01
CA CYS A 17 8.70 3.43 -12.95
C CYS A 17 8.42 4.68 -13.78
N GLY A 18 7.31 4.68 -14.53
CA GLY A 18 6.79 5.89 -15.17
C GLY A 18 6.33 6.92 -14.14
N ASP A 19 6.24 8.18 -14.55
CA ASP A 19 5.79 9.26 -13.66
C ASP A 19 4.28 9.14 -13.38
N ARG A 20 3.97 8.56 -12.22
CA ARG A 20 2.60 8.32 -11.74
C ARG A 20 2.53 8.46 -10.23
N THR A 21 1.39 8.89 -9.74
CA THR A 21 1.12 9.00 -8.31
C THR A 21 1.21 7.63 -7.64
N GLY A 22 1.99 7.55 -6.55
CA GLY A 22 2.24 6.32 -5.82
C GLY A 22 3.18 5.31 -6.49
N PHE A 23 3.85 5.68 -7.59
CA PHE A 23 4.80 4.83 -8.30
C PHE A 23 4.22 3.44 -8.60
N ILE A 24 4.99 2.38 -8.35
CA ILE A 24 4.52 0.99 -8.48
C ILE A 24 3.88 0.54 -7.16
N VAL A 25 4.62 0.66 -6.05
CA VAL A 25 4.26 0.02 -4.78
C VAL A 25 3.04 0.65 -4.15
N ASN A 26 3.02 1.97 -3.92
CA ASN A 26 1.91 2.62 -3.22
C ASN A 26 0.62 2.58 -4.05
N ALA A 27 0.74 2.65 -5.38
CA ALA A 27 -0.41 2.51 -6.27
C ALA A 27 -1.07 1.12 -6.21
N LEU A 28 -0.37 0.07 -5.77
CA LEU A 28 -0.93 -1.27 -5.56
C LEU A 28 -1.30 -1.53 -4.10
N LEU A 29 -0.47 -1.04 -3.18
CA LEU A 29 -0.59 -1.28 -1.75
C LEU A 29 -1.85 -0.65 -1.15
N PHE A 30 -2.11 0.63 -1.44
CA PHE A 30 -3.24 1.32 -0.83
C PHE A 30 -4.61 0.80 -1.27
N PRO A 31 -4.86 0.48 -2.55
CA PRO A 31 -6.10 -0.18 -2.95
C PRO A 31 -6.31 -1.55 -2.28
N TYR A 32 -5.22 -2.32 -2.07
CA TYR A 32 -5.27 -3.57 -1.33
C TYR A 32 -5.66 -3.36 0.15
N LEU A 33 -5.00 -2.40 0.81
CA LEU A 33 -5.30 -2.07 2.20
C LEU A 33 -6.74 -1.57 2.35
N ASN A 34 -7.22 -0.76 1.40
CA ASN A 34 -8.60 -0.27 1.39
C ASN A 34 -9.61 -1.40 1.29
N ARG A 35 -9.41 -2.36 0.40
CA ARG A 35 -10.28 -3.54 0.33
C ARG A 35 -10.27 -4.36 1.61
N ALA A 36 -9.13 -4.41 2.30
CA ALA A 36 -9.05 -5.09 3.59
C ALA A 36 -9.85 -4.34 4.67
N LEU A 37 -9.77 -3.00 4.69
CA LEU A 37 -10.56 -2.16 5.59
C LEU A 37 -12.06 -2.21 5.27
N ASP A 38 -12.45 -2.26 3.99
CA ASP A 38 -13.85 -2.40 3.57
C ASP A 38 -14.50 -3.66 4.18
N LEU A 39 -13.75 -4.77 4.29
CA LEU A 39 -14.22 -6.02 4.92
C LEU A 39 -14.39 -5.88 6.44
N LEU A 40 -13.58 -5.04 7.09
CA LEU A 40 -13.74 -4.72 8.51
C LEU A 40 -14.96 -3.82 8.73
N ASP A 41 -15.13 -2.81 7.89
CA ASP A 41 -16.25 -1.86 7.97
C ASP A 41 -17.59 -2.55 7.69
N ALA A 42 -17.61 -3.53 6.78
CA ALA A 42 -18.77 -4.38 6.53
C ALA A 42 -19.05 -5.39 7.66
N GLY A 43 -18.16 -5.52 8.64
CA GLY A 43 -18.27 -6.47 9.74
C GLY A 43 -18.08 -7.94 9.32
N GLU A 44 -17.52 -8.20 8.13
CA GLU A 44 -17.30 -9.54 7.61
C GLU A 44 -16.13 -10.26 8.30
N ALA A 45 -15.21 -9.50 8.89
CA ALA A 45 -14.06 -10.02 9.62
C ALA A 45 -13.69 -9.16 10.83
N THR A 46 -13.03 -9.78 11.82
CA THR A 46 -12.33 -9.03 12.88
C THR A 46 -10.91 -8.69 12.41
N VAL A 47 -10.31 -7.66 13.01
CA VAL A 47 -8.90 -7.28 12.77
C VAL A 47 -7.97 -8.49 12.90
N ALA A 48 -8.11 -9.27 13.99
CA ALA A 48 -7.26 -10.43 14.23
C ALA A 48 -7.45 -11.53 13.18
N THR A 49 -8.69 -11.79 12.76
CA THR A 49 -8.99 -12.78 11.72
C THR A 49 -8.45 -12.35 10.37
N LEU A 50 -8.65 -11.08 10.00
CA LEU A 50 -8.19 -10.53 8.73
C LEU A 50 -6.66 -10.55 8.61
N ASP A 51 -5.97 -10.07 9.65
CA ASP A 51 -4.51 -10.08 9.70
C ASP A 51 -3.94 -11.51 9.66
N LEU A 52 -4.55 -12.44 10.40
CA LEU A 52 -4.13 -13.83 10.38
C LEU A 52 -4.37 -14.48 9.01
N ALA A 53 -5.50 -14.23 8.37
CA ALA A 53 -5.85 -14.79 7.07
C ALA A 53 -4.89 -14.31 5.98
N LEU A 54 -4.62 -13.00 5.91
CA LEU A 54 -3.74 -12.44 4.87
C LEU A 54 -2.26 -12.77 5.10
N LYS A 55 -1.86 -12.95 6.37
CA LYS A 55 -0.53 -13.46 6.70
C LYS A 55 -0.37 -14.95 6.37
N SER A 56 -1.31 -15.78 6.80
CA SER A 56 -1.17 -17.25 6.73
C SER A 56 -1.53 -17.81 5.35
N VAL A 57 -2.63 -17.32 4.78
CA VAL A 57 -3.16 -17.80 3.49
C VAL A 57 -2.69 -16.90 2.35
N GLY A 58 -2.67 -15.59 2.56
CA GLY A 58 -2.23 -14.61 1.55
C GLY A 58 -0.70 -14.55 1.36
N GLY A 59 0.08 -15.21 2.22
CA GLY A 59 1.54 -15.24 2.16
C GLY A 59 2.22 -13.90 2.45
N GLN A 60 1.46 -12.91 2.95
CA GLN A 60 2.03 -11.61 3.30
C GLN A 60 2.85 -11.73 4.59
N PRO A 61 4.00 -11.04 4.71
CA PRO A 61 4.80 -11.08 5.93
C PRO A 61 4.05 -10.47 7.14
N LEU A 62 3.13 -9.55 6.87
CA LEU A 62 2.37 -8.81 7.86
C LEU A 62 0.91 -8.69 7.40
N GLY A 63 -0.03 -8.74 8.34
CA GLY A 63 -1.44 -8.48 8.06
C GLY A 63 -1.66 -7.01 7.69
N PRO A 64 -2.73 -6.69 6.94
CA PRO A 64 -2.98 -5.34 6.42
C PRO A 64 -3.13 -4.29 7.50
N VAL A 65 -3.79 -4.59 8.62
CA VAL A 65 -4.02 -3.60 9.70
C VAL A 65 -2.70 -3.31 10.38
N ARG A 66 -1.94 -4.36 10.74
CA ARG A 66 -0.62 -4.18 11.33
C ARG A 66 0.40 -3.54 10.37
N LEU A 67 0.25 -3.76 9.06
CA LEU A 67 1.04 -3.08 8.04
C LEU A 67 0.73 -1.58 8.00
N LEU A 68 -0.55 -1.21 8.06
CA LEU A 68 -0.98 0.19 8.14
C LEU A 68 -0.42 0.88 9.39
N ASP A 69 -0.47 0.21 10.55
CA ASP A 69 0.12 0.72 11.79
C ASP A 69 1.64 0.92 11.71
N THR A 70 2.34 0.05 10.95
CA THR A 70 3.79 0.16 10.77
C THR A 70 4.17 1.34 9.88
N VAL A 71 3.34 1.67 8.89
CA VAL A 71 3.52 2.85 8.03
C VAL A 71 3.17 4.14 8.78
N GLY A 72 2.18 4.07 9.68
CA GLY A 72 1.58 5.23 10.32
C GLY A 72 0.32 5.67 9.59
N THR A 73 -0.78 5.82 10.31
CA THR A 73 -2.09 6.16 9.75
C THR A 73 -2.15 7.57 9.18
N ASP A 74 -1.37 8.50 9.73
CA ASP A 74 -1.21 9.87 9.23
C ASP A 74 -0.51 9.92 7.87
N VAL A 75 0.61 9.19 7.74
CA VAL A 75 1.35 9.05 6.48
C VAL A 75 0.51 8.33 5.43
N ALA A 76 -0.17 7.25 5.84
CA ALA A 76 -1.05 6.49 4.99
C ALA A 76 -2.19 7.36 4.42
N LEU A 77 -2.83 8.17 5.28
CA LEU A 77 -3.90 9.07 4.89
C LEU A 77 -3.41 10.14 3.89
N GLU A 78 -2.25 10.75 4.12
CA GLU A 78 -1.69 11.73 3.18
C GLU A 78 -1.43 11.09 1.82
N VAL A 79 -0.84 9.89 1.77
CA VAL A 79 -0.61 9.18 0.50
C VAL A 79 -1.93 8.83 -0.20
N GLN A 80 -2.95 8.40 0.56
CA GLN A 80 -4.27 8.14 -0.01
C GLN A 80 -4.94 9.38 -0.58
N ARG A 81 -4.83 10.53 0.09
CA ARG A 81 -5.35 11.80 -0.44
C ARG A 81 -4.73 12.12 -1.79
N ARG A 82 -3.40 11.99 -1.90
CA ARG A 82 -2.69 12.18 -3.17
C ARG A 82 -3.16 11.20 -4.25
N LEU A 83 -3.34 9.93 -3.90
CA LEU A 83 -3.84 8.91 -4.83
C LEU A 83 -5.28 9.18 -5.28
N HIS A 84 -6.13 9.68 -4.38
CA HIS A 84 -7.52 10.04 -4.70
C HIS A 84 -7.61 11.27 -5.60
N GLU A 85 -6.72 12.24 -5.43
CA GLU A 85 -6.64 13.44 -6.27
C GLU A 85 -6.20 13.11 -7.71
N ASP A 86 -5.45 12.02 -7.93
CA ASP A 86 -5.07 11.58 -9.28
C ASP A 86 -6.29 11.02 -10.03
N PRO A 87 -6.74 11.66 -11.13
CA PRO A 87 -7.92 11.23 -11.88
C PRO A 87 -7.82 9.79 -12.41
N ARG A 88 -6.59 9.28 -12.59
CA ARG A 88 -6.33 7.92 -13.08
C ARG A 88 -6.53 6.86 -11.99
N LEU A 89 -6.52 7.25 -10.71
CA LEU A 89 -6.53 6.34 -9.55
C LEU A 89 -7.69 6.60 -8.59
N LYS A 90 -8.49 7.64 -8.85
CA LYS A 90 -9.64 8.07 -8.03
C LYS A 90 -10.65 6.97 -7.69
N ALA A 91 -10.80 5.95 -8.54
CA ALA A 91 -11.71 4.81 -8.29
C ALA A 91 -11.15 3.77 -7.29
N GLN A 92 -9.86 3.84 -6.94
CA GLN A 92 -9.16 2.82 -6.15
C GLN A 92 -8.79 3.32 -4.74
N ALA A 93 -9.01 4.60 -4.46
CA ALA A 93 -8.78 5.21 -3.16
C ALA A 93 -10.14 5.73 -2.62
N PRO A 94 -10.84 4.98 -1.75
CA PRO A 94 -11.87 5.56 -0.90
C PRO A 94 -11.31 6.74 -0.10
N VAL A 95 -12.18 7.71 0.14
CA VAL A 95 -11.95 8.91 0.96
C VAL A 95 -12.23 8.64 2.42
#